data_AF-A0A952MDM2-F1
#
_entry.id   AF-A0A952MDM2-F1
#
_cell.length_a   1.000
_cell.length_b   1.000
_cell.length_c   1.000
_cell.angle_alpha   90.00
_cell.angle_beta   90.00
_cell.angle_gamma   90.00
#
_symmetry.space_group_name_H-M   'P 1'
#
loop_
_entity.id
_entity.type
_entity.pdbx_description
1 polymer ?
#
loop_
_entity_poly.entity_id
_entity_poly.type
_entity_poly.pdbx_seq_one_letter_code
_entity_poly.pdbx_strand_id
1 'polypeptide(L)'
;MDSNDNKNQPGKYKFRSIKVHSSDEWMADATKKYRKVYDRYETTYIRVEFSVFNKLFDEAEWEANVRLKCFFVNGTHRRELCNLEQKRVIGKDENIVYFRDSWGQSTYGTFWLKGIYVWEGYIDEEKVGETTFYIEDVGAARKGENLFFDIESIRLFEGDGKASTQEIKRYLKTFSQKETRYVWSDFRFKNKVHSDYYTELFFNFYDKAGLLKGSSSYITYVAANTLGQTYTLFPGWGGETPGRWSSDAYTMEVVFMDNLVATIPFRVADEAEEGDAPVLTNGIQLAAGGATQATTGSAPLTKNAEDLLFESLAELNSLTGLTKIKQEVNEMVKLVKFYQETGKDFLNKFSLHTVFTGNPGTGKTTVARILAKIYKGLGILEKGHLVEVDREGLVAGYVGQTALKTGEKINEAMGGILFIDEAYSLAHGKGSQYDFGGEAIQIILKRMEDNRGKFGVIVAGYTENMHQFIESNPGLKSRFDMYFEFPDYEPEEMNTIAMGLFKKEGVIIEEAARKHLADYFAFLHSERDQHFGNARSVRQVVGESVKNQHLRLASMKKEERTPELMETIILDDVLEFEIKPGKSKRPSIGFQTGKNS
;
A
#
# COMPACT_ATOMS: atom_id res chain seq x y z
N MET A 1 52.74 38.40 -11.49
CA MET A 1 51.53 38.84 -12.22
C MET A 1 51.05 37.63 -13.00
N ASP A 2 50.09 36.83 -12.55
CA ASP A 2 49.18 36.96 -11.42
C ASP A 2 49.01 35.63 -10.70
N SER A 3 48.91 35.75 -9.39
CA SER A 3 48.56 34.74 -8.40
C SER A 3 47.16 34.16 -8.65
N ASN A 4 47.01 32.86 -8.50
CA ASN A 4 45.81 32.32 -7.88
C ASN A 4 46.17 31.07 -7.07
N ASP A 5 46.71 31.34 -5.88
CA ASP A 5 46.65 30.43 -4.75
C ASP A 5 45.17 30.16 -4.43
N ASN A 6 44.73 28.92 -4.60
CA ASN A 6 43.53 28.42 -3.94
C ASN A 6 43.81 27.00 -3.44
N LYS A 7 44.75 26.89 -2.50
CA LYS A 7 45.03 25.66 -1.74
C LYS A 7 44.19 25.64 -0.47
N ASN A 8 43.43 24.55 -0.33
CA ASN A 8 43.02 23.89 0.92
C ASN A 8 42.32 24.75 2.00
N GLN A 9 41.01 24.89 1.87
CA GLN A 9 40.17 24.68 3.06
C GLN A 9 40.04 23.16 3.28
N PRO A 10 40.27 22.62 4.49
CA PRO A 10 39.91 21.24 4.77
C PRO A 10 38.40 21.10 4.54
N GLY A 11 38.00 20.27 3.56
CA GLY A 11 36.58 20.08 3.25
C GLY A 11 35.81 19.69 4.51
N LYS A 12 34.69 20.37 4.77
CA LYS A 12 33.88 20.28 6.02
C LYS A 12 33.19 18.92 6.19
N TYR A 13 33.09 18.13 5.13
CA TYR A 13 32.40 16.85 5.10
C TYR A 13 33.12 15.81 4.22
N LYS A 14 32.71 14.54 4.34
CA LYS A 14 33.06 13.44 3.42
C LYS A 14 31.79 12.69 3.02
N PHE A 15 31.57 12.47 1.72
CA PHE A 15 30.42 11.67 1.25
C PHE A 15 30.36 10.31 1.95
N ARG A 16 29.17 9.94 2.43
CA ARG A 16 28.92 8.63 3.04
C ARG A 16 28.02 7.78 2.15
N SER A 17 26.79 8.22 1.91
CA SER A 17 25.86 7.48 1.06
C SER A 17 24.67 8.32 0.64
N ILE A 18 24.06 7.95 -0.48
CA ILE A 18 22.72 8.38 -0.86
C ILE A 18 21.89 7.13 -1.16
N LYS A 19 20.81 6.97 -0.41
CA LYS A 19 19.94 5.79 -0.45
C LYS A 19 18.50 6.20 -0.68
N VAL A 20 17.72 5.30 -1.25
CA VAL A 20 16.30 5.52 -1.54
C VAL A 20 15.44 4.43 -0.91
N HIS A 21 14.22 4.79 -0.52
CA HIS A 21 13.20 3.87 0.00
C HIS A 21 11.79 4.38 -0.29
N SER A 22 10.79 3.49 -0.34
CA SER A 22 9.37 3.86 -0.42
C SER A 22 8.60 3.61 0.89
N SER A 23 9.23 3.00 1.88
CA SER A 23 8.62 2.70 3.18
C SER A 23 8.18 3.95 3.94
N ASP A 24 6.98 3.91 4.53
CA ASP A 24 6.45 4.95 5.40
C ASP A 24 7.04 4.84 6.81
N GLU A 25 7.52 5.96 7.36
CA GLU A 25 8.17 6.00 8.68
C GLU A 25 7.21 5.65 9.85
N TRP A 26 5.90 5.59 9.61
CA TRP A 26 4.85 5.32 10.61
C TRP A 26 4.42 3.84 10.72
N MET A 27 5.04 2.94 9.98
CA MET A 27 4.73 1.50 10.05
C MET A 27 5.24 0.86 11.36
N ALA A 28 4.50 -0.12 11.88
CA ALA A 28 4.75 -0.78 13.18
C ALA A 28 6.16 -1.38 13.36
N ASP A 29 6.89 -1.63 12.27
CA ASP A 29 8.25 -2.21 12.28
C ASP A 29 9.39 -1.18 12.08
N ALA A 30 9.10 0.13 12.04
CA ALA A 30 10.01 1.29 12.09
C ALA A 30 11.34 1.25 11.30
N THR A 31 11.53 0.31 10.36
CA THR A 31 12.79 0.07 9.66
C THR A 31 12.69 0.50 8.19
N LYS A 32 13.61 1.39 7.79
CA LYS A 32 13.71 1.85 6.40
C LYS A 32 14.15 0.70 5.51
N LYS A 33 13.27 0.26 4.62
CA LYS A 33 13.56 -0.76 3.59
C LYS A 33 14.15 -0.09 2.37
N TYR A 34 15.48 0.03 2.32
CA TYR A 34 16.17 0.62 1.18
C TYR A 34 16.21 -0.36 0.01
N ARG A 35 15.75 0.10 -1.16
CA ARG A 35 15.81 -0.63 -2.42
C ARG A 35 15.91 0.34 -3.60
N LYS A 36 16.30 -0.14 -4.75
CA LYS A 36 16.44 0.61 -6.01
C LYS A 36 15.43 0.21 -7.06
N VAL A 37 14.79 -0.96 -6.96
CA VAL A 37 13.77 -1.38 -7.93
C VAL A 37 12.39 -1.34 -7.28
N TYR A 38 11.44 -0.69 -7.95
CA TYR A 38 10.10 -0.41 -7.46
C TYR A 38 9.02 -0.75 -8.47
N ASP A 39 7.91 -1.35 -8.02
CA ASP A 39 6.72 -1.46 -8.88
C ASP A 39 5.96 -0.13 -8.90
N ARG A 40 5.55 0.29 -10.09
CA ARG A 40 4.75 1.50 -10.29
C ARG A 40 3.48 1.52 -9.43
N TYR A 41 2.75 0.42 -9.34
CA TYR A 41 1.46 0.32 -8.67
C TYR A 41 1.56 0.12 -7.15
N GLU A 42 2.78 -0.03 -6.62
CA GLU A 42 3.04 -0.07 -5.17
C GLU A 42 3.80 1.16 -4.67
N THR A 43 4.11 2.12 -5.55
CA THR A 43 4.93 3.29 -5.22
C THR A 43 4.14 4.58 -5.28
N THR A 44 4.05 5.26 -4.14
CA THR A 44 3.52 6.64 -3.99
C THR A 44 4.67 7.65 -3.96
N TYR A 45 5.50 7.55 -2.93
CA TYR A 45 6.66 8.40 -2.70
C TYR A 45 7.95 7.58 -2.77
N ILE A 46 8.97 8.17 -3.41
CA ILE A 46 10.35 7.73 -3.26
C ILE A 46 11.03 8.75 -2.35
N ARG A 47 11.48 8.25 -1.21
CA ARG A 47 12.22 8.99 -0.19
C ARG A 47 13.70 8.84 -0.46
N VAL A 48 14.46 9.90 -0.24
CA VAL A 48 15.90 9.94 -0.36
C VAL A 48 16.52 10.25 1.01
N GLU A 49 17.58 9.53 1.34
CA GLU A 49 18.42 9.79 2.48
C GLU A 49 19.86 10.02 2.00
N PHE A 50 20.28 11.27 2.01
CA PHE A 50 21.63 11.70 1.70
C PHE A 50 22.41 11.91 2.99
N SER A 51 23.62 11.36 3.06
CA SER A 51 24.43 11.39 4.28
C SER A 51 25.89 11.68 3.99
N VAL A 52 26.49 12.43 4.91
CA VAL A 52 27.92 12.75 4.92
C VAL A 52 28.49 12.54 6.32
N PHE A 53 29.77 12.21 6.39
CA PHE A 53 30.55 12.31 7.63
C PHE A 53 30.92 13.78 7.85
N ASN A 54 30.67 14.29 9.06
CA ASN A 54 31.11 15.61 9.48
C ASN A 54 32.60 15.55 9.82
N LYS A 55 33.43 16.29 9.08
CA LYS A 55 34.87 16.33 9.34
C LYS A 55 35.26 17.33 10.44
N LEU A 56 34.31 18.17 10.87
CA LEU A 56 34.47 19.12 11.97
C LEU A 56 33.73 18.64 13.23
N PHE A 57 33.44 17.34 13.31
CA PHE A 57 32.91 16.70 14.51
C PHE A 57 33.86 16.95 15.70
N ASP A 58 33.30 17.32 16.85
CA ASP A 58 33.96 17.82 18.05
C ASP A 58 34.81 19.10 17.87
N GLU A 59 34.91 19.67 16.67
CA GLU A 59 35.74 20.84 16.37
C GLU A 59 34.92 22.12 16.23
N ALA A 60 34.00 22.19 15.26
CA ALA A 60 33.28 23.43 14.95
C ALA A 60 31.92 23.18 14.28
N GLU A 61 30.99 24.11 14.49
CA GLU A 61 29.73 24.17 13.76
C GLU A 61 29.94 24.78 12.37
N TRP A 62 29.14 24.36 11.39
CA TRP A 62 29.18 24.92 10.05
C TRP A 62 27.83 24.88 9.35
N GLU A 63 27.57 25.82 8.46
CA GLU A 63 26.36 25.86 7.65
C GLU A 63 26.52 25.09 6.35
N ALA A 64 25.50 24.32 5.99
CA ALA A 64 25.39 23.61 4.72
C ALA A 64 24.15 24.11 3.96
N ASN A 65 24.33 24.45 2.68
CA ASN A 65 23.20 24.56 1.75
C ASN A 65 23.10 23.27 0.92
N VAL A 66 22.08 22.46 1.19
CA VAL A 66 21.89 21.16 0.54
C VAL A 66 20.79 21.25 -0.49
N ARG A 67 21.05 20.68 -1.69
CA ARG A 67 20.00 20.43 -2.67
C ARG A 67 19.90 18.97 -3.03
N LEU A 68 18.67 18.46 -3.04
CA LEU A 68 18.35 17.11 -3.49
C LEU A 68 17.52 17.22 -4.77
N LYS A 69 18.08 16.69 -5.86
CA LYS A 69 17.45 16.73 -7.18
C LYS A 69 17.07 15.34 -7.64
N CYS A 70 15.88 15.17 -8.18
CA CYS A 70 15.45 13.93 -8.80
C CYS A 70 15.30 14.13 -10.30
N PHE A 71 15.79 13.18 -11.10
CA PHE A 71 15.72 13.21 -12.56
C PHE A 71 15.07 11.94 -13.09
N PHE A 72 14.29 12.07 -14.16
CA PHE A 72 13.96 10.97 -15.07
C PHE A 72 15.02 10.90 -16.18
N VAL A 73 15.53 9.70 -16.45
CA VAL A 73 16.61 9.47 -17.41
C VAL A 73 16.10 8.69 -18.61
N ASN A 74 16.35 9.22 -19.81
CA ASN A 74 16.08 8.55 -21.07
C ASN A 74 17.30 8.70 -21.99
N GLY A 75 18.11 7.64 -22.10
CA GLY A 75 19.39 7.69 -22.79
C GLY A 75 20.34 8.70 -22.14
N THR A 76 20.80 9.69 -22.91
CA THR A 76 21.63 10.80 -22.42
C THR A 76 20.83 11.97 -21.87
N HIS A 77 19.51 11.99 -22.12
CA HIS A 77 18.66 13.08 -21.67
C HIS A 77 18.21 12.86 -20.22
N ARG A 78 18.29 13.93 -19.42
CA ARG A 78 17.81 13.97 -18.03
C ARG A 78 16.77 15.08 -17.89
N ARG A 79 15.56 14.71 -17.42
CA ARG A 79 14.49 15.65 -17.10
C ARG A 79 14.41 15.79 -15.58
N GLU A 80 14.66 16.98 -15.06
CA GLU A 80 14.49 17.30 -13.64
C GLU A 80 13.01 17.15 -13.25
N LEU A 81 12.74 16.40 -12.18
CA LEU A 81 11.41 16.20 -11.60
C LEU A 81 11.20 17.05 -10.37
N CYS A 82 12.27 17.24 -9.58
CA CYS A 82 12.27 18.10 -8.40
C CYS A 82 13.67 18.61 -8.07
N ASN A 83 13.69 19.70 -7.30
CA ASN A 83 14.88 20.32 -6.76
C ASN A 83 14.54 20.90 -5.38
N LEU A 84 14.96 20.20 -4.33
CA LEU A 84 14.57 20.43 -2.96
C LEU A 84 15.75 21.06 -2.23
N GLU A 85 15.59 22.28 -1.71
CA GLU A 85 16.65 23.02 -1.03
C GLU A 85 16.43 23.03 0.48
N GLN A 86 17.49 22.74 1.23
CA GLN A 86 17.52 22.78 2.68
C GLN A 86 18.79 23.47 3.16
N LYS A 87 18.61 24.55 3.93
CA LYS A 87 19.70 25.18 4.67
C LYS A 87 19.69 24.68 6.10
N ARG A 88 20.86 24.28 6.60
CA ARG A 88 20.99 23.70 7.94
C ARG A 88 22.33 24.05 8.57
N VAL A 89 22.31 24.40 9.85
CA VAL A 89 23.50 24.46 10.71
C VAL A 89 23.81 23.04 11.19
N ILE A 90 25.03 22.58 10.95
CA ILE A 90 25.53 21.28 11.37
C ILE A 90 26.26 21.43 12.69
N GLY A 91 25.77 20.71 13.71
CA GLY A 91 26.37 20.70 15.04
C GLY A 91 27.72 19.98 15.05
N LYS A 92 28.64 20.43 15.90
CA LYS A 92 29.90 19.72 16.15
C LYS A 92 29.69 18.35 16.79
N ASP A 93 28.55 18.09 17.40
CA ASP A 93 28.14 16.81 18.00
C ASP A 93 27.53 15.82 17.00
N GLU A 94 27.40 16.21 15.72
CA GLU A 94 26.86 15.35 14.67
C GLU A 94 27.98 14.68 13.87
N ASN A 95 28.37 13.45 14.21
CA ASN A 95 29.39 12.71 13.44
C ASN A 95 28.91 12.36 12.02
N ILE A 96 27.64 11.98 11.91
CA ILE A 96 26.98 11.66 10.64
C ILE A 96 25.78 12.57 10.48
N VAL A 97 25.79 13.33 9.40
CA VAL A 97 24.70 14.24 9.05
C VAL A 97 23.80 13.56 8.03
N TYR A 98 22.49 13.67 8.24
CA TYR A 98 21.48 13.16 7.33
C TYR A 98 20.62 14.30 6.80
N PHE A 99 20.43 14.31 5.49
CA PHE A 99 19.48 15.14 4.76
C PHE A 99 18.45 14.20 4.14
N ARG A 100 17.18 14.41 4.46
CA ARG A 100 16.08 13.51 4.09
C ARG A 100 14.98 14.29 3.43
N ASP A 101 14.49 13.76 2.33
CA ASP A 101 13.35 14.33 1.62
C ASP A 101 12.62 13.24 0.84
N SER A 102 11.52 13.61 0.19
CA SER A 102 10.71 12.70 -0.60
C SER A 102 10.08 13.40 -1.78
N TRP A 103 9.85 12.63 -2.85
CA TRP A 103 9.11 13.10 -4.00
C TRP A 103 8.09 12.05 -4.43
N GLY A 104 6.95 12.49 -4.94
CA GLY A 104 5.87 11.60 -5.35
C GLY A 104 4.49 12.18 -5.12
N GLN A 105 3.49 11.31 -5.14
CA GLN A 105 2.08 11.65 -4.91
C GLN A 105 1.42 10.61 -4.03
N SER A 106 0.31 10.96 -3.38
CA SER A 106 -0.44 10.09 -2.48
C SER A 106 -1.18 8.93 -3.18
N THR A 107 -1.31 8.97 -4.50
CA THR A 107 -1.98 7.92 -5.29
C THR A 107 -0.96 6.96 -5.91
N TYR A 108 -1.12 5.66 -5.69
CA TYR A 108 -0.29 4.63 -6.31
C TYR A 108 -0.43 4.63 -7.85
N GLY A 109 0.69 4.40 -8.56
CA GLY A 109 0.69 4.19 -10.01
C GLY A 109 0.47 5.43 -10.88
N THR A 110 0.21 6.60 -10.31
CA THR A 110 -0.11 7.82 -11.07
C THR A 110 1.11 8.66 -11.43
N PHE A 111 2.07 8.79 -10.51
CA PHE A 111 3.20 9.70 -10.68
C PHE A 111 4.41 9.04 -11.35
N TRP A 112 4.87 7.93 -10.77
CA TRP A 112 6.06 7.22 -11.23
C TRP A 112 5.75 6.40 -12.48
N LEU A 113 6.32 6.78 -13.62
CA LEU A 113 6.24 6.00 -14.86
C LEU A 113 7.40 5.00 -14.92
N LYS A 114 7.24 3.91 -15.67
CA LYS A 114 8.34 2.99 -15.94
C LYS A 114 9.57 3.74 -16.45
N GLY A 115 10.73 3.43 -15.88
CA GLY A 115 12.01 3.91 -16.39
C GLY A 115 13.07 4.10 -15.31
N ILE A 116 14.13 4.79 -15.70
CA ILE A 116 15.33 4.99 -14.89
C ILE A 116 15.31 6.38 -14.29
N TYR A 117 15.60 6.47 -13.01
CA TYR A 117 15.60 7.72 -12.27
C TYR A 117 16.88 7.87 -11.46
N VAL A 118 17.27 9.12 -11.21
CA VAL A 118 18.48 9.44 -10.45
C VAL A 118 18.17 10.49 -9.41
N TRP A 119 18.54 10.21 -8.16
CA TRP A 119 18.66 11.22 -7.11
C TRP A 119 20.09 11.72 -7.05
N GLU A 120 20.27 13.04 -7.00
CA GLU A 120 21.56 13.70 -6.84
C GLU A 120 21.54 14.55 -5.57
N GLY A 121 22.62 14.48 -4.79
CA GLY A 121 22.83 15.30 -3.60
C GLY A 121 23.94 16.32 -3.83
N TYR A 122 23.63 17.58 -3.53
CA TYR A 122 24.53 18.71 -3.66
C TYR A 122 24.74 19.38 -2.29
N ILE A 123 25.95 19.87 -2.04
CA ILE A 123 26.26 20.75 -0.92
C ILE A 123 27.01 21.96 -1.48
N ASP A 124 26.51 23.17 -1.21
CA ASP A 124 27.11 24.44 -1.65
C ASP A 124 27.38 24.47 -3.17
N GLU A 125 26.37 24.07 -3.96
CA GLU A 125 26.40 23.95 -5.44
C GLU A 125 27.27 22.80 -6.01
N GLU A 126 28.06 22.11 -5.20
CA GLU A 126 28.88 20.99 -5.66
C GLU A 126 28.10 19.68 -5.56
N LYS A 127 28.12 18.88 -6.64
CA LYS A 127 27.52 17.54 -6.64
C LYS A 127 28.38 16.59 -5.79
N VAL A 128 27.81 16.08 -4.71
CA VAL A 128 28.52 15.21 -3.75
C VAL A 128 28.29 13.73 -4.02
N GLY A 129 27.10 13.36 -4.51
CA GLY A 129 26.78 11.96 -4.80
C GLY A 129 25.49 11.81 -5.58
N GLU A 130 25.28 10.61 -6.14
CA GLU A 130 24.04 10.23 -6.80
C GLU A 130 23.68 8.77 -6.54
N THR A 131 22.42 8.42 -6.70
CA THR A 131 21.95 7.03 -6.74
C THR A 131 20.87 6.87 -7.80
N THR A 132 20.95 5.75 -8.53
CA THR A 132 19.97 5.35 -9.53
C THR A 132 18.94 4.42 -8.91
N PHE A 133 17.68 4.60 -9.32
CA PHE A 133 16.58 3.67 -9.04
C PHE A 133 15.71 3.48 -10.29
N TYR A 134 14.90 2.43 -10.26
CA TYR A 134 14.15 1.91 -11.39
C TYR A 134 12.70 1.77 -10.96
N ILE A 135 11.81 2.28 -11.80
CA ILE A 135 10.38 2.02 -11.68
C ILE A 135 10.03 1.04 -12.78
N GLU A 136 9.43 -0.08 -12.40
CA GLU A 136 8.94 -1.11 -13.31
C GLU A 136 7.43 -1.07 -13.44
N ASP A 137 6.93 -1.49 -14.60
CA ASP A 137 5.51 -1.53 -14.92
C ASP A 137 5.22 -2.80 -15.72
N VAL A 138 4.71 -3.81 -15.03
CA VAL A 138 4.28 -5.08 -15.62
C VAL A 138 2.77 -5.30 -15.42
N GLY A 139 2.06 -4.23 -15.08
CA GLY A 139 0.64 -4.26 -14.69
C GLY A 139 0.42 -4.32 -13.18
N ALA A 140 -0.82 -4.09 -12.76
CA ALA A 140 -1.19 -4.08 -11.36
C ALA A 140 -1.33 -5.50 -10.81
N ALA A 141 -0.45 -5.88 -9.87
CA ALA A 141 -0.52 -7.15 -9.16
C ALA A 141 -1.60 -7.15 -8.07
N ARG A 142 -2.19 -8.31 -7.76
CA ARG A 142 -2.92 -8.49 -6.50
C ARG A 142 -1.94 -8.47 -5.32
N LYS A 143 -2.44 -8.18 -4.11
CA LYS A 143 -1.60 -8.20 -2.90
C LYS A 143 -0.96 -9.60 -2.73
N GLY A 144 0.38 -9.65 -2.72
CA GLY A 144 1.16 -10.88 -2.60
C GLY A 144 1.39 -11.65 -3.91
N GLU A 145 0.92 -11.16 -5.06
CA GLU A 145 1.14 -11.77 -6.38
C GLU A 145 2.44 -11.24 -6.99
N ASN A 146 3.31 -12.14 -7.49
CA ASN A 146 4.48 -11.78 -8.27
C ASN A 146 4.20 -11.95 -9.77
N LEU A 147 4.17 -10.84 -10.50
CA LEU A 147 3.94 -10.81 -11.95
C LEU A 147 5.22 -10.96 -12.78
N PHE A 148 6.40 -10.79 -12.18
CA PHE A 148 7.66 -10.63 -12.91
C PHE A 148 8.29 -11.97 -13.30
N PHE A 149 8.37 -12.91 -12.35
CA PHE A 149 9.02 -14.20 -12.54
C PHE A 149 8.42 -15.28 -11.65
N ASP A 150 8.60 -16.54 -12.04
CA ASP A 150 8.37 -17.70 -11.19
C ASP A 150 9.72 -18.22 -10.68
N ILE A 151 9.77 -18.70 -9.44
CA ILE A 151 10.96 -19.35 -8.90
C ILE A 151 11.01 -20.77 -9.48
N GLU A 152 12.05 -21.07 -10.26
CA GLU A 152 12.24 -22.38 -10.87
C GLU A 152 12.94 -23.34 -9.90
N SER A 153 13.99 -22.89 -9.23
CA SER A 153 14.68 -23.69 -8.21
C SER A 153 15.48 -22.83 -7.24
N ILE A 154 15.57 -23.28 -5.99
CA ILE A 154 16.52 -22.76 -5.01
C ILE A 154 17.23 -23.95 -4.39
N ARG A 155 18.56 -24.03 -4.55
CA ARG A 155 19.36 -25.11 -3.97
C ARG A 155 20.57 -24.55 -3.27
N LEU A 156 20.83 -25.00 -2.05
CA LEU A 156 21.95 -24.50 -1.26
C LEU A 156 23.19 -25.36 -1.48
N PHE A 157 24.37 -24.74 -1.50
CA PHE A 157 25.65 -25.44 -1.61
C PHE A 157 26.75 -24.70 -0.84
N GLU A 158 27.81 -25.43 -0.48
CA GLU A 158 29.02 -24.84 0.10
C GLU A 158 29.99 -24.46 -1.03
N GLY A 159 30.69 -23.35 -0.84
CA GLY A 159 31.76 -22.93 -1.74
C GLY A 159 32.69 -21.90 -1.13
N ASP A 160 33.72 -21.55 -1.88
CA ASP A 160 34.61 -20.43 -1.58
C ASP A 160 33.96 -19.09 -1.98
N GLY A 161 34.73 -18.00 -2.02
CA GLY A 161 34.23 -16.69 -2.45
C GLY A 161 33.80 -16.59 -3.93
N LYS A 162 33.84 -17.68 -4.72
CA LYS A 162 33.65 -17.68 -6.18
C LYS A 162 32.59 -18.69 -6.65
N ALA A 163 31.38 -18.57 -6.12
CA ALA A 163 30.24 -19.44 -6.40
C ALA A 163 29.92 -19.66 -7.90
N SER A 164 30.05 -18.62 -8.73
CA SER A 164 29.67 -18.66 -10.14
C SER A 164 30.61 -19.51 -11.00
N THR A 165 31.88 -19.63 -10.62
CA THR A 165 32.91 -20.39 -11.35
C THR A 165 33.12 -21.80 -10.80
N GLN A 166 32.37 -22.19 -9.77
CA GLN A 166 32.45 -23.52 -9.19
C GLN A 166 31.84 -24.55 -10.15
N GLU A 167 32.72 -25.42 -10.69
CA GLU A 167 32.37 -26.44 -11.69
C GLU A 167 31.43 -27.51 -11.13
N ILE A 168 31.67 -27.97 -9.90
CA ILE A 168 30.89 -29.01 -9.24
C ILE A 168 30.23 -28.42 -7.99
N LYS A 169 28.90 -28.33 -8.01
CA LYS A 169 28.08 -27.88 -6.89
C LYS A 169 27.47 -29.09 -6.19
N ARG A 170 27.90 -29.33 -4.95
CA ARG A 170 27.33 -30.34 -4.07
C ARG A 170 26.22 -29.69 -3.25
N TYR A 171 24.97 -30.06 -3.51
CA TYR A 171 23.83 -29.45 -2.83
C TYR A 171 23.62 -30.06 -1.44
N LEU A 172 23.44 -29.20 -0.46
CA LEU A 172 23.39 -29.55 0.96
C LEU A 172 22.11 -29.01 1.60
N LYS A 173 21.49 -29.83 2.45
CA LYS A 173 20.43 -29.41 3.37
C LYS A 173 20.94 -29.18 4.79
N THR A 174 22.06 -29.82 5.13
CA THR A 174 22.81 -29.62 6.37
C THR A 174 24.27 -29.29 6.04
N PHE A 175 24.80 -28.23 6.64
CA PHE A 175 26.14 -27.71 6.44
C PHE A 175 27.06 -28.07 7.62
N SER A 176 28.34 -28.34 7.35
CA SER A 176 29.30 -28.61 8.43
C SER A 176 29.75 -27.30 9.09
N GLN A 177 29.62 -27.18 10.40
CA GLN A 177 30.12 -26.01 11.14
C GLN A 177 31.64 -25.83 10.98
N LYS A 178 32.38 -26.93 10.78
CA LYS A 178 33.85 -26.92 10.69
C LYS A 178 34.34 -26.53 9.30
N GLU A 179 33.64 -26.97 8.26
CA GLU A 179 34.12 -26.87 6.87
C GLU A 179 33.44 -25.74 6.09
N THR A 180 32.22 -25.34 6.48
CA THR A 180 31.43 -24.37 5.71
C THR A 180 32.05 -22.98 5.77
N ARG A 181 32.41 -22.45 4.60
CA ARG A 181 32.85 -21.05 4.42
C ARG A 181 31.66 -20.17 4.11
N TYR A 182 31.03 -20.42 2.98
CA TYR A 182 29.84 -19.74 2.51
C TYR A 182 28.70 -20.73 2.33
N VAL A 183 27.50 -20.30 2.70
CA VAL A 183 26.26 -20.91 2.25
C VAL A 183 25.82 -20.13 1.02
N TRP A 184 26.00 -20.73 -0.15
CA TRP A 184 25.55 -20.19 -1.43
C TRP A 184 24.21 -20.81 -1.82
N SER A 185 23.48 -20.11 -2.67
CA SER A 185 22.24 -20.58 -3.27
C SER A 185 22.38 -20.57 -4.80
N ASP A 186 22.13 -21.69 -5.48
CA ASP A 186 21.81 -21.71 -6.91
C ASP A 186 20.34 -21.30 -7.03
N PHE A 187 20.12 -19.99 -7.18
CA PHE A 187 18.79 -19.40 -7.31
C PHE A 187 18.45 -19.23 -8.79
N ARG A 188 17.39 -19.89 -9.23
CA ARG A 188 16.89 -19.82 -10.62
C ARG A 188 15.47 -19.30 -10.65
N PHE A 189 15.25 -18.31 -11.50
CA PHE A 189 13.92 -17.78 -11.76
C PHE A 189 13.65 -17.71 -13.24
N LYS A 190 12.39 -17.93 -13.61
CA LYS A 190 11.90 -17.96 -14.97
C LYS A 190 11.09 -16.69 -15.24
N ASN A 191 11.48 -15.94 -16.25
CA ASN A 191 10.79 -14.70 -16.62
C ASN A 191 9.35 -14.98 -17.08
N LYS A 192 8.37 -14.19 -16.58
CA LYS A 192 6.94 -14.25 -16.95
C LYS A 192 6.48 -13.11 -17.85
N VAL A 193 7.35 -12.17 -18.15
CA VAL A 193 6.98 -10.89 -18.77
C VAL A 193 7.66 -10.74 -20.14
N HIS A 194 6.93 -10.17 -21.10
CA HIS A 194 7.44 -9.89 -22.44
C HIS A 194 8.30 -8.62 -22.49
N SER A 195 7.98 -7.61 -21.69
CA SER A 195 8.79 -6.40 -21.54
C SER A 195 10.04 -6.66 -20.71
N ASP A 196 11.03 -5.81 -20.91
CA ASP A 196 12.21 -5.73 -20.06
C ASP A 196 11.86 -5.22 -18.67
N TYR A 197 12.66 -5.56 -17.67
CA TYR A 197 12.59 -4.98 -16.33
C TYR A 197 13.88 -5.23 -15.55
N TYR A 198 14.14 -4.39 -14.55
CA TYR A 198 15.11 -4.66 -13.51
C TYR A 198 14.46 -5.45 -12.37
N THR A 199 15.21 -6.37 -11.79
CA THR A 199 14.80 -7.14 -10.60
C THR A 199 15.83 -6.90 -9.52
N GLU A 200 15.41 -6.48 -8.32
CA GLU A 200 16.29 -6.45 -7.15
C GLU A 200 15.83 -7.48 -6.13
N LEU A 201 16.67 -8.49 -5.94
CA LEU A 201 16.42 -9.59 -5.02
C LEU A 201 17.32 -9.46 -3.81
N PHE A 202 16.74 -9.60 -2.62
CA PHE A 202 17.45 -9.63 -1.35
C PHE A 202 17.43 -11.05 -0.79
N PHE A 203 18.58 -11.49 -0.29
CA PHE A 203 18.78 -12.80 0.31
C PHE A 203 19.27 -12.60 1.74
N ASN A 204 18.36 -12.75 2.70
CA ASN A 204 18.58 -12.46 4.11
C ASN A 204 18.74 -13.77 4.89
N PHE A 205 19.79 -13.87 5.70
CA PHE A 205 20.13 -15.04 6.48
C PHE A 205 19.88 -14.78 7.96
N TYR A 206 19.07 -15.61 8.59
CA TYR A 206 18.70 -15.50 10.00
C TYR A 206 19.10 -16.76 10.76
N ASP A 207 19.37 -16.60 12.06
CA ASP A 207 19.46 -17.74 12.99
C ASP A 207 18.07 -18.19 13.49
N LYS A 208 18.04 -19.24 14.32
CA LYS A 208 16.81 -19.76 14.94
C LYS A 208 16.04 -18.76 15.78
N ALA A 209 16.68 -17.68 16.25
CA ALA A 209 16.06 -16.65 17.06
C ALA A 209 15.46 -15.53 16.19
N GLY A 210 15.57 -15.64 14.86
CA GLY A 210 15.14 -14.62 13.91
C GLY A 210 16.10 -13.43 13.80
N LEU A 211 17.33 -13.54 14.31
CA LEU A 211 18.31 -12.47 14.22
C LEU A 211 19.03 -12.51 12.86
N LEU A 212 19.01 -11.39 12.13
CA LEU A 212 19.70 -11.23 10.85
C LEU A 212 21.22 -11.38 11.03
N LYS A 213 21.82 -12.38 10.39
CA LYS A 213 23.26 -12.64 10.34
C LYS A 213 23.93 -11.99 9.13
N GLY A 214 23.22 -11.96 8.02
CA GLY A 214 23.78 -11.53 6.75
C GLY A 214 22.71 -11.21 5.73
N SER A 215 23.07 -10.37 4.78
CA SER A 215 22.22 -10.06 3.63
C SER A 215 23.09 -9.86 2.40
N SER A 216 22.56 -10.23 1.24
CA SER A 216 23.11 -9.90 -0.07
C SER A 216 21.98 -9.43 -0.98
N SER A 217 22.27 -8.54 -1.92
CA SER A 217 21.28 -8.09 -2.90
C SER A 217 21.83 -8.09 -4.32
N TYR A 218 20.95 -8.39 -5.28
CA TYR A 218 21.31 -8.55 -6.68
C TYR A 218 20.31 -7.79 -7.55
N ILE A 219 20.81 -6.80 -8.29
CA ILE A 219 20.06 -6.16 -9.36
C ILE A 219 20.38 -6.86 -10.68
N THR A 220 19.38 -7.46 -11.30
CA THR A 220 19.49 -8.15 -12.58
C THR A 220 18.61 -7.46 -13.61
N TYR A 221 19.14 -7.22 -14.81
CA TYR A 221 18.35 -6.76 -15.93
C TYR A 221 17.81 -7.96 -16.72
N VAL A 222 16.49 -8.07 -16.80
CA VAL A 222 15.79 -9.06 -17.62
C VAL A 222 15.40 -8.38 -18.93
N ALA A 223 15.95 -8.87 -20.03
CA ALA A 223 15.75 -8.26 -21.34
C ALA A 223 14.34 -8.54 -21.88
N ALA A 224 13.83 -7.63 -22.71
CA ALA A 224 12.57 -7.85 -23.42
C ALA A 224 12.64 -9.08 -24.32
N ASN A 225 11.48 -9.68 -24.60
CA ASN A 225 11.30 -10.87 -25.45
C ASN A 225 12.01 -12.14 -24.93
N THR A 226 12.27 -12.21 -23.62
CA THR A 226 12.84 -13.38 -22.95
C THR A 226 11.80 -14.15 -22.15
N LEU A 227 10.52 -14.08 -22.54
CA LEU A 227 9.45 -14.79 -21.84
C LEU A 227 9.79 -16.28 -21.72
N GLY A 228 9.75 -16.80 -20.49
CA GLY A 228 10.07 -18.18 -20.17
C GLY A 228 11.57 -18.49 -20.11
N GLN A 229 12.46 -17.52 -20.30
CA GLN A 229 13.90 -17.70 -20.09
C GLN A 229 14.22 -17.80 -18.60
N THR A 230 15.12 -18.72 -18.26
CA THR A 230 15.67 -18.86 -16.90
C THR A 230 16.90 -17.98 -16.71
N TYR A 231 16.93 -17.30 -15.57
CA TYR A 231 18.06 -16.54 -15.05
C TYR A 231 18.61 -17.24 -13.81
N THR A 232 19.92 -17.21 -13.62
CA THR A 232 20.60 -17.88 -12.51
C THR A 232 21.46 -16.91 -11.73
N LEU A 233 21.30 -16.91 -10.42
CA LEU A 233 22.06 -16.12 -9.47
C LEU A 233 22.70 -17.03 -8.43
N PHE A 234 23.83 -16.58 -7.87
CA PHE A 234 24.54 -17.27 -6.80
C PHE A 234 24.69 -16.39 -5.55
N PRO A 235 23.58 -16.00 -4.88
CA PRO A 235 23.63 -15.27 -3.62
C PRO A 235 24.13 -16.16 -2.50
N GLY A 236 24.81 -15.56 -1.52
CA GLY A 236 25.31 -16.30 -0.38
C GLY A 236 25.85 -15.42 0.71
N TRP A 237 26.07 -16.02 1.86
CA TRP A 237 26.66 -15.36 3.01
C TRP A 237 27.64 -16.30 3.72
N GLY A 238 28.67 -15.73 4.32
CA GLY A 238 29.72 -16.46 4.99
C GLY A 238 31.04 -15.71 4.99
N GLY A 239 32.13 -16.46 5.12
CA GLY A 239 33.48 -15.91 5.08
C GLY A 239 34.49 -16.91 4.56
N GLU A 240 35.63 -16.41 4.08
CA GLU A 240 36.70 -17.25 3.51
C GLU A 240 37.26 -18.27 4.48
N THR A 241 37.20 -17.98 5.79
CA THR A 241 37.64 -18.89 6.85
C THR A 241 36.50 -19.81 7.29
N PRO A 242 36.65 -21.15 7.17
CA PRO A 242 35.71 -22.11 7.76
C PRO A 242 35.58 -21.94 9.29
N GLY A 243 34.56 -22.54 9.90
CA GLY A 243 34.40 -22.51 11.36
C GLY A 243 33.64 -21.30 11.92
N ARG A 244 33.10 -20.42 11.07
CA ARG A 244 32.35 -19.22 11.51
C ARG A 244 30.87 -19.47 11.73
N TRP A 245 30.36 -20.59 11.25
CA TRP A 245 28.97 -21.00 11.46
C TRP A 245 28.85 -21.75 12.78
N SER A 246 27.87 -21.37 13.61
CA SER A 246 27.55 -22.11 14.84
C SER A 246 26.60 -23.25 14.50
N SER A 247 26.69 -24.39 15.19
CA SER A 247 25.70 -25.45 15.01
C SER A 247 24.33 -24.97 15.48
N ASP A 248 23.42 -24.76 14.52
CA ASP A 248 22.06 -24.30 14.78
C ASP A 248 21.16 -24.48 13.55
N ALA A 249 19.88 -24.16 13.72
CA ALA A 249 18.96 -23.93 12.61
C ALA A 249 19.11 -22.49 12.09
N TYR A 250 19.06 -22.35 10.76
CA TYR A 250 19.13 -21.08 10.06
C TYR A 250 18.04 -21.02 9.00
N THR A 251 17.73 -19.80 8.56
CA THR A 251 16.75 -19.55 7.50
C THR A 251 17.31 -18.55 6.52
N MET A 252 17.23 -18.85 5.23
CA MET A 252 17.44 -17.87 4.16
C MET A 252 16.08 -17.41 3.63
N GLU A 253 15.82 -16.11 3.66
CA GLU A 253 14.65 -15.49 3.04
C GLU A 253 15.03 -14.83 1.73
N VAL A 254 14.17 -14.97 0.72
CA VAL A 254 14.26 -14.25 -0.55
C VAL A 254 13.16 -13.21 -0.59
N VAL A 255 13.54 -11.95 -0.74
CA VAL A 255 12.62 -10.80 -0.79
C VAL A 255 12.76 -10.09 -2.12
N PHE A 256 11.62 -9.80 -2.74
CA PHE A 256 11.51 -9.05 -3.99
C PHE A 256 10.45 -7.96 -3.81
N MET A 257 10.80 -6.70 -4.07
CA MET A 257 9.89 -5.56 -3.93
C MET A 257 9.11 -5.56 -2.60
N ASP A 258 9.83 -5.68 -1.48
CA ASP A 258 9.28 -5.77 -0.11
C ASP A 258 8.38 -6.98 0.20
N ASN A 259 8.19 -7.89 -0.76
CA ASN A 259 7.43 -9.12 -0.57
C ASN A 259 8.37 -10.31 -0.33
N LEU A 260 8.09 -11.09 0.71
CA LEU A 260 8.74 -12.38 0.96
C LEU A 260 8.28 -13.40 -0.09
N VAL A 261 9.17 -13.78 -1.00
CA VAL A 261 8.84 -14.69 -2.11
C VAL A 261 9.23 -16.14 -1.83
N ALA A 262 10.25 -16.39 -1.02
CA ALA A 262 10.63 -17.73 -0.59
C ALA A 262 11.35 -17.75 0.75
N THR A 263 11.25 -18.89 1.45
CA THR A 263 11.93 -19.17 2.71
C THR A 263 12.57 -20.56 2.65
N ILE A 264 13.86 -20.63 2.96
CA ILE A 264 14.67 -21.85 2.87
C ILE A 264 15.31 -22.10 4.23
N PRO A 265 14.71 -22.94 5.08
CA PRO A 265 15.35 -23.36 6.32
C PRO A 265 16.46 -24.38 6.02
N PHE A 266 17.60 -24.21 6.67
CA PHE A 266 18.72 -25.15 6.60
C PHE A 266 19.36 -25.33 7.99
N ARG A 267 20.19 -26.35 8.13
CA ARG A 267 20.89 -26.63 9.40
C ARG A 267 22.38 -26.52 9.24
N VAL A 268 23.04 -26.14 10.33
CA VAL A 268 24.49 -26.29 10.50
C VAL A 268 24.72 -27.30 11.64
N ALA A 269 25.51 -28.34 11.37
CA ALA A 269 25.81 -29.42 12.31
C ALA A 269 27.29 -29.81 12.22
N ASP A 270 27.71 -30.86 12.93
CA ASP A 270 29.09 -31.35 12.87
C ASP A 270 29.51 -31.85 11.49
N GLU A 271 28.59 -32.53 10.79
CA GLU A 271 28.80 -33.11 9.47
C GLU A 271 27.82 -32.51 8.45
N ALA A 272 28.26 -32.40 7.20
CA ALA A 272 27.41 -31.97 6.11
C ALA A 272 26.55 -33.13 5.60
N GLU A 273 25.32 -32.84 5.20
CA GLU A 273 24.38 -33.81 4.63
C GLU A 273 23.92 -33.33 3.25
N GLU A 274 24.15 -34.16 2.24
CA GLU A 274 23.66 -33.91 0.88
C GLU A 274 22.15 -33.94 0.81
N GLY A 275 21.62 -33.09 -0.06
CA GLY A 275 20.20 -33.02 -0.36
C GLY A 275 19.73 -31.60 -0.57
N ASP A 276 18.49 -31.47 -0.99
CA ASP A 276 17.85 -30.18 -1.15
C ASP A 276 17.21 -29.75 0.17
N ALA A 277 17.52 -28.52 0.60
CA ALA A 277 16.76 -27.87 1.65
C ALA A 277 15.31 -27.65 1.18
N PRO A 278 14.30 -27.79 2.06
CA PRO A 278 12.92 -27.52 1.66
C PRO A 278 12.77 -26.05 1.28
N VAL A 279 12.03 -25.79 0.21
CA VAL A 279 11.72 -24.42 -0.24
C VAL A 279 10.26 -24.16 0.04
N LEU A 280 10.00 -23.18 0.89
CA LEU A 280 8.66 -22.73 1.21
C LEU A 280 8.37 -21.46 0.40
N THR A 281 7.36 -21.50 -0.46
CA THR A 281 6.90 -20.34 -1.23
C THR A 281 5.53 -19.90 -0.72
N ASN A 282 5.29 -18.59 -0.64
CA ASN A 282 4.00 -18.02 -0.24
C ASN A 282 2.99 -18.05 -1.41
N GLY A 283 2.72 -19.23 -1.99
CA GLY A 283 1.76 -19.39 -3.09
C GLY A 283 2.31 -19.16 -4.50
N ILE A 284 3.64 -19.01 -4.67
CA ILE A 284 4.31 -19.05 -5.97
C ILE A 284 4.53 -20.53 -6.35
N GLN A 285 3.96 -20.95 -7.48
CA GLN A 285 3.94 -22.33 -7.93
C GLN A 285 5.36 -22.84 -8.23
N LEU A 286 5.83 -23.84 -7.47
CA LEU A 286 7.03 -24.60 -7.81
C LEU A 286 6.74 -25.37 -9.11
N ALA A 287 7.46 -25.06 -10.18
CA ALA A 287 7.38 -25.84 -11.41
C ALA A 287 7.95 -27.24 -11.14
N ALA A 288 7.08 -28.23 -10.93
CA ALA A 288 7.49 -29.63 -10.81
C ALA A 288 7.99 -30.12 -12.18
N GLY A 289 9.28 -30.49 -12.25
CA GLY A 289 9.87 -31.12 -13.42
C GLY A 289 9.47 -32.60 -13.56
N GLY A 290 9.26 -33.06 -14.80
CA GLY A 290 9.28 -34.48 -15.16
C GLY A 290 8.27 -34.95 -16.21
N ALA A 291 8.57 -34.73 -17.49
CA ALA A 291 8.22 -35.51 -18.70
C ALA A 291 6.81 -36.15 -18.88
N THR A 292 6.03 -35.64 -19.84
CA THR A 292 5.71 -36.31 -21.14
C THR A 292 4.86 -35.42 -22.06
N GLN A 293 5.03 -35.60 -23.37
CA GLN A 293 4.62 -34.73 -24.48
C GLN A 293 3.13 -34.78 -24.89
N ALA A 294 2.73 -33.73 -25.63
CA ALA A 294 1.65 -33.61 -26.62
C ALA A 294 0.22 -33.46 -26.04
N THR A 295 -0.62 -32.48 -26.42
CA THR A 295 -0.69 -31.67 -27.65
C THR A 295 -1.63 -30.47 -27.46
N THR A 296 -1.38 -29.41 -28.25
CA THR A 296 -2.30 -28.37 -28.76
C THR A 296 -2.94 -27.34 -27.81
N GLY A 297 -2.32 -26.15 -27.79
CA GLY A 297 -2.98 -24.92 -28.29
C GLY A 297 -3.86 -24.11 -27.33
N SER A 298 -3.26 -23.13 -26.65
CA SER A 298 -3.67 -21.70 -26.58
C SER A 298 -3.14 -21.02 -25.31
N ALA A 299 -2.41 -19.92 -25.43
CA ALA A 299 -2.33 -18.92 -24.35
C ALA A 299 -3.63 -18.07 -24.35
N PRO A 300 -3.95 -17.26 -23.31
CA PRO A 300 -3.36 -17.11 -21.96
C PRO A 300 -4.43 -17.16 -20.84
N LEU A 301 -4.06 -17.11 -19.55
CA LEU A 301 -5.01 -16.75 -18.48
C LEU A 301 -4.49 -15.52 -17.72
N THR A 302 -4.72 -14.36 -18.33
CA THR A 302 -5.28 -13.21 -17.59
C THR A 302 -6.42 -13.74 -16.71
N LYS A 303 -6.50 -13.35 -15.43
CA LYS A 303 -7.77 -13.53 -14.69
C LYS A 303 -8.88 -12.96 -15.56
N ASN A 304 -9.82 -13.81 -15.95
CA ASN A 304 -10.84 -13.43 -16.91
C ASN A 304 -11.67 -12.28 -16.28
N ALA A 305 -12.23 -11.40 -17.10
CA ALA A 305 -13.14 -10.36 -16.60
C ALA A 305 -14.27 -10.98 -15.76
N GLU A 306 -14.64 -12.23 -16.09
CA GLU A 306 -15.56 -13.08 -15.34
C GLU A 306 -15.08 -13.45 -13.93
N ASP A 307 -13.78 -13.73 -13.74
CA ASP A 307 -13.22 -14.07 -12.42
C ASP A 307 -13.23 -12.85 -11.50
N LEU A 308 -12.81 -11.69 -12.04
CA LEU A 308 -12.87 -10.42 -11.32
C LEU A 308 -14.31 -10.07 -10.92
N LEU A 309 -15.25 -10.26 -11.85
CA LEU A 309 -16.68 -10.05 -11.59
C LEU A 309 -17.18 -10.98 -10.50
N PHE A 310 -16.85 -12.27 -10.57
CA PHE A 310 -17.26 -13.27 -9.59
C PHE A 310 -16.73 -12.94 -8.18
N GLU A 311 -15.43 -12.66 -8.06
CA GLU A 311 -14.80 -12.29 -6.79
C GLU A 311 -15.40 -11.00 -6.22
N SER A 312 -15.63 -9.97 -7.05
CA SER A 312 -16.17 -8.69 -6.60
C SER A 312 -17.63 -8.81 -6.15
N LEU A 313 -18.42 -9.66 -6.80
CA LEU A 313 -19.79 -9.97 -6.36
C LEU A 313 -19.80 -10.79 -5.07
N ALA A 314 -18.87 -11.74 -4.91
CA ALA A 314 -18.70 -12.46 -3.66
C ALA A 314 -18.32 -11.49 -2.52
N GLU A 315 -17.40 -10.55 -2.78
CA GLU A 315 -17.01 -9.49 -1.85
C GLU A 315 -18.24 -8.64 -1.45
N LEU A 316 -19.02 -8.14 -2.42
CA LEU A 316 -20.25 -7.37 -2.17
C LEU A 316 -21.26 -8.16 -1.33
N ASN A 317 -21.53 -9.42 -1.70
CA ASN A 317 -22.52 -10.25 -1.04
C ASN A 317 -22.10 -10.64 0.38
N SER A 318 -20.79 -10.70 0.66
CA SER A 318 -20.23 -10.97 1.99
C SER A 318 -20.35 -9.82 2.99
N LEU A 319 -20.54 -8.58 2.51
CA LEU A 319 -20.75 -7.43 3.41
C LEU A 319 -22.01 -7.64 4.25
N THR A 320 -21.99 -7.28 5.52
CA THR A 320 -23.19 -7.33 6.37
C THR A 320 -24.23 -6.32 5.87
N GLY A 321 -25.52 -6.67 5.91
CA GLY A 321 -26.63 -5.81 5.49
C GLY A 321 -26.68 -5.47 4.00
N LEU A 322 -27.11 -4.25 3.68
CA LEU A 322 -27.14 -3.67 2.32
C LEU A 322 -27.96 -4.48 1.30
N THR A 323 -29.03 -5.15 1.74
CA THR A 323 -29.83 -6.08 0.92
C THR A 323 -30.34 -5.45 -0.38
N LYS A 324 -30.89 -4.23 -0.34
CA LYS A 324 -31.39 -3.52 -1.52
C LYS A 324 -30.28 -3.25 -2.55
N ILE A 325 -29.15 -2.70 -2.09
CA ILE A 325 -27.99 -2.42 -2.95
C ILE A 325 -27.47 -3.71 -3.59
N LYS A 326 -27.35 -4.79 -2.83
CA LYS A 326 -26.96 -6.11 -3.36
C LYS A 326 -27.93 -6.57 -4.44
N GLN A 327 -29.23 -6.44 -4.23
CA GLN A 327 -30.24 -6.82 -5.22
C GLN A 327 -30.09 -6.00 -6.50
N GLU A 328 -30.02 -4.68 -6.41
CA GLU A 328 -29.89 -3.78 -7.57
C GLU A 328 -28.61 -4.06 -8.38
N VAL A 329 -27.47 -4.28 -7.71
CA VAL A 329 -26.21 -4.61 -8.39
C VAL A 329 -26.29 -5.98 -9.08
N ASN A 330 -26.88 -6.99 -8.43
CA ASN A 330 -27.05 -8.31 -9.03
C ASN A 330 -28.03 -8.27 -10.23
N GLU A 331 -29.07 -7.44 -10.18
CA GLU A 331 -29.99 -7.22 -11.31
C GLU A 331 -29.29 -6.54 -12.49
N MET A 332 -28.50 -5.50 -12.22
CA MET A 332 -27.67 -4.84 -13.25
C MET A 332 -26.73 -5.85 -13.92
N VAL A 333 -26.03 -6.68 -13.15
CA VAL A 333 -25.14 -7.72 -13.68
C VAL A 333 -25.89 -8.66 -14.61
N LYS A 334 -27.08 -9.14 -14.21
CA LYS A 334 -27.91 -10.03 -15.05
C LYS A 334 -28.29 -9.35 -16.36
N LEU A 335 -28.71 -8.08 -16.31
CA LEU A 335 -29.14 -7.35 -17.49
C LEU A 335 -27.97 -7.05 -18.45
N VAL A 336 -26.80 -6.69 -17.93
CA VAL A 336 -25.59 -6.48 -18.73
C VAL A 336 -25.16 -7.78 -19.41
N LYS A 337 -25.13 -8.90 -18.68
CA LYS A 337 -24.84 -10.22 -19.27
C LYS A 337 -25.81 -10.58 -20.39
N PHE A 338 -27.11 -10.37 -20.19
CA PHE A 338 -28.11 -10.57 -21.23
C PHE A 338 -27.87 -9.71 -22.48
N TYR A 339 -27.45 -8.45 -22.31
CA TYR A 339 -27.11 -7.59 -23.45
C TYR A 339 -25.84 -8.06 -24.17
N GLN A 340 -24.83 -8.52 -23.45
CA GLN A 340 -23.62 -9.13 -24.02
C GLN A 340 -23.96 -10.38 -24.84
N GLU A 341 -24.77 -11.29 -24.28
CA GLU A 341 -25.21 -12.53 -24.96
C GLU A 341 -26.05 -12.25 -26.21
N THR A 342 -26.91 -11.23 -26.16
CA THR A 342 -27.78 -10.86 -27.30
C THR A 342 -27.11 -9.89 -28.28
N GLY A 343 -25.84 -9.54 -28.08
CA GLY A 343 -25.08 -8.62 -28.94
C GLY A 343 -25.62 -7.19 -28.96
N LYS A 344 -26.41 -6.80 -27.95
CA LYS A 344 -26.97 -5.45 -27.83
C LYS A 344 -25.94 -4.52 -27.20
N ASP A 345 -25.76 -3.33 -27.78
CA ASP A 345 -24.95 -2.29 -27.13
C ASP A 345 -25.53 -1.95 -25.75
N PHE A 346 -24.68 -1.95 -24.74
CA PHE A 346 -25.01 -1.69 -23.34
C PHE A 346 -24.19 -0.56 -22.73
N LEU A 347 -23.10 -0.12 -23.37
CA LEU A 347 -22.12 0.81 -22.78
C LEU A 347 -22.73 2.17 -22.44
N ASN A 348 -23.78 2.58 -23.16
CA ASN A 348 -24.47 3.85 -22.95
C ASN A 348 -25.87 3.71 -22.34
N LYS A 349 -26.29 2.48 -22.01
CA LYS A 349 -27.64 2.21 -21.47
C LYS A 349 -27.74 2.33 -19.95
N PHE A 350 -26.60 2.27 -19.26
CA PHE A 350 -26.52 2.40 -17.82
C PHE A 350 -25.92 3.74 -17.46
N SER A 351 -26.58 4.45 -16.55
CA SER A 351 -25.97 5.61 -15.91
C SER A 351 -24.90 5.12 -14.94
N LEU A 352 -23.69 5.66 -15.05
CA LEU A 352 -22.57 5.36 -14.15
C LEU A 352 -22.47 6.37 -13.01
N HIS A 353 -23.44 7.28 -12.93
CA HIS A 353 -23.46 8.38 -11.98
C HIS A 353 -24.46 8.07 -10.87
N THR A 354 -23.98 7.97 -9.64
CA THR A 354 -24.79 7.45 -8.53
C THR A 354 -24.67 8.34 -7.29
N VAL A 355 -25.77 8.48 -6.55
CA VAL A 355 -25.82 9.20 -5.28
C VAL A 355 -25.82 8.19 -4.14
N PHE A 356 -24.86 8.29 -3.24
CA PHE A 356 -24.76 7.46 -2.05
C PHE A 356 -25.21 8.28 -0.83
N THR A 357 -26.27 7.83 -0.17
CA THR A 357 -26.82 8.50 1.01
C THR A 357 -26.74 7.60 2.23
N GLY A 358 -26.40 8.16 3.39
CA GLY A 358 -26.44 7.45 4.66
C GLY A 358 -25.40 7.94 5.66
N ASN A 359 -25.50 7.49 6.89
CA ASN A 359 -24.64 7.91 7.99
C ASN A 359 -23.17 7.42 7.83
N PRO A 360 -22.20 7.96 8.57
CA PRO A 360 -20.82 7.51 8.55
C PRO A 360 -20.70 6.04 8.96
N GLY A 361 -19.77 5.31 8.33
CA GLY A 361 -19.51 3.92 8.71
C GLY A 361 -20.53 2.89 8.22
N THR A 362 -21.43 3.26 7.30
CA THR A 362 -22.40 2.33 6.66
C THR A 362 -21.85 1.60 5.42
N GLY A 363 -20.60 1.84 5.05
CA GLY A 363 -19.92 1.10 3.97
C GLY A 363 -19.90 1.77 2.58
N LYS A 364 -20.31 3.04 2.46
CA LYS A 364 -20.33 3.82 1.20
C LYS A 364 -19.05 3.68 0.35
N THR A 365 -17.89 4.06 0.89
CA THR A 365 -16.60 3.98 0.19
C THR A 365 -16.22 2.54 -0.17
N THR A 366 -16.52 1.58 0.72
CA THR A 366 -16.25 0.15 0.48
C THR A 366 -17.05 -0.35 -0.72
N VAL A 367 -18.35 -0.06 -0.77
CA VAL A 367 -19.21 -0.44 -1.90
C VAL A 367 -18.79 0.26 -3.19
N ALA A 368 -18.41 1.55 -3.14
CA ALA A 368 -17.93 2.26 -4.32
C ALA A 368 -16.70 1.60 -4.95
N ARG A 369 -15.76 1.13 -4.11
CA ARG A 369 -14.56 0.40 -4.55
C ARG A 369 -14.91 -0.94 -5.19
N ILE A 370 -15.88 -1.66 -4.64
CA ILE A 370 -16.33 -2.94 -5.19
C ILE A 370 -17.07 -2.72 -6.52
N LEU A 371 -17.91 -1.68 -6.62
CA LEU A 371 -18.59 -1.32 -7.87
C LEU A 371 -17.63 -0.99 -8.99
N ALA A 372 -16.53 -0.28 -8.71
CA ALA A 372 -15.51 0.00 -9.71
C ALA A 372 -14.94 -1.31 -10.32
N LYS A 373 -14.67 -2.32 -9.47
CA LYS A 373 -14.23 -3.64 -9.93
C LYS A 373 -15.32 -4.39 -10.70
N ILE A 374 -16.58 -4.32 -10.26
CA ILE A 374 -17.73 -4.94 -10.95
C ILE A 374 -17.89 -4.33 -12.34
N TYR A 375 -17.84 -3.00 -12.48
CA TYR A 375 -17.94 -2.32 -13.77
C TYR A 375 -16.82 -2.72 -14.72
N LYS A 376 -15.60 -2.95 -14.21
CA LYS A 376 -14.51 -3.53 -15.01
C LYS A 376 -14.79 -4.97 -15.42
N GLY A 377 -15.22 -5.82 -14.47
CA GLY A 377 -15.55 -7.22 -14.75
C GLY A 377 -16.68 -7.37 -15.76
N LEU A 378 -17.60 -6.41 -15.82
CA LEU A 378 -18.66 -6.32 -16.83
C LEU A 378 -18.21 -5.66 -18.14
N GLY A 379 -16.98 -5.14 -18.23
CA GLY A 379 -16.50 -4.39 -19.41
C GLY A 379 -17.18 -3.04 -19.62
N ILE A 380 -17.86 -2.50 -18.60
CA ILE A 380 -18.47 -1.16 -18.61
C ILE A 380 -17.37 -0.09 -18.48
N LEU A 381 -16.36 -0.34 -17.66
CA LEU A 381 -15.21 0.54 -17.44
C LEU A 381 -13.90 -0.21 -17.71
N GLU A 382 -12.87 0.52 -18.18
CA GLU A 382 -11.60 -0.09 -18.61
C GLU A 382 -10.70 -0.57 -17.46
N LYS A 383 -10.60 0.20 -16.37
CA LYS A 383 -9.53 0.06 -15.35
C LYS A 383 -10.04 -0.39 -13.98
N GLY A 384 -11.26 -0.01 -13.61
CA GLY A 384 -11.95 -0.46 -12.38
C GLY A 384 -11.36 0.05 -11.06
N HIS A 385 -10.66 1.19 -11.10
CA HIS A 385 -10.13 1.88 -9.93
C HIS A 385 -11.10 2.94 -9.39
N LEU A 386 -10.87 3.36 -8.14
CA LEU A 386 -11.64 4.40 -7.46
C LEU A 386 -10.69 5.57 -7.13
N VAL A 387 -11.06 6.79 -7.52
CA VAL A 387 -10.40 8.03 -7.11
C VAL A 387 -11.30 8.72 -6.10
N GLU A 388 -10.86 8.75 -4.84
CA GLU A 388 -11.61 9.32 -3.72
C GLU A 388 -11.12 10.75 -3.43
N VAL A 389 -12.07 11.69 -3.35
CA VAL A 389 -11.82 13.11 -3.11
C VAL A 389 -12.91 13.70 -2.23
N ASP A 390 -12.61 14.82 -1.58
CA ASP A 390 -13.56 15.68 -0.87
C ASP A 390 -13.54 17.09 -1.47
N ARG A 391 -14.13 18.08 -0.78
CA ARG A 391 -14.07 19.48 -1.21
C ARG A 391 -12.65 20.01 -1.35
N GLU A 392 -11.76 19.70 -0.41
CA GLU A 392 -10.38 20.18 -0.44
C GLU A 392 -9.62 19.57 -1.63
N GLY A 393 -9.92 18.33 -1.99
CA GLY A 393 -9.37 17.65 -3.17
C GLY A 393 -9.76 18.29 -4.50
N LEU A 394 -10.90 18.99 -4.57
CA LEU A 394 -11.45 19.55 -5.81
C LEU A 394 -11.29 21.06 -5.92
N VAL A 395 -11.39 21.78 -4.80
CA VAL A 395 -11.40 23.25 -4.74
C VAL A 395 -10.02 23.78 -4.38
N ALA A 396 -9.56 24.83 -5.07
CA ALA A 396 -8.33 25.54 -4.77
C ALA A 396 -8.62 26.87 -4.06
N GLY A 397 -7.64 27.39 -3.30
CA GLY A 397 -7.78 28.65 -2.56
C GLY A 397 -7.66 29.92 -3.43
N TYR A 398 -7.26 29.78 -4.70
CA TYR A 398 -7.01 30.89 -5.62
C TYR A 398 -7.88 30.81 -6.88
N VAL A 399 -8.32 31.97 -7.38
CA VAL A 399 -9.18 32.10 -8.57
C VAL A 399 -8.54 31.42 -9.79
N GLY A 400 -9.32 30.60 -10.50
CA GLY A 400 -8.91 29.92 -11.74
C GLY A 400 -8.14 28.61 -11.57
N GLN A 401 -7.75 28.23 -10.34
CA GLN A 401 -7.05 26.96 -10.09
C GLN A 401 -7.99 25.78 -9.83
N THR A 402 -9.22 26.04 -9.34
CA THR A 402 -10.21 24.99 -9.09
C THR A 402 -10.53 24.19 -10.35
N ALA A 403 -10.57 24.87 -11.50
CA ALA A 403 -10.85 24.21 -12.76
C ALA A 403 -9.79 23.17 -13.16
N LEU A 404 -8.52 23.52 -12.98
CA LEU A 404 -7.39 22.63 -13.24
C LEU A 404 -7.41 21.45 -12.27
N LYS A 405 -7.54 21.73 -10.97
CA LYS A 405 -7.52 20.72 -9.91
C LYS A 405 -8.67 19.70 -10.05
N THR A 406 -9.88 20.19 -10.28
CA THR A 406 -11.05 19.32 -10.54
C THR A 406 -10.86 18.51 -11.82
N GLY A 407 -10.34 19.14 -12.89
CA GLY A 407 -10.06 18.46 -14.15
C GLY A 407 -9.02 17.34 -14.02
N GLU A 408 -7.95 17.56 -13.24
CA GLU A 408 -6.93 16.56 -12.93
C GLU A 408 -7.54 15.34 -12.21
N LYS A 409 -8.38 15.55 -11.19
CA LYS A 409 -9.06 14.46 -10.49
C LYS A 409 -10.03 13.68 -11.36
N ILE A 410 -10.74 14.35 -12.27
CA ILE A 410 -11.57 13.68 -13.27
C ILE A 410 -10.70 12.86 -14.25
N ASN A 411 -9.54 13.38 -14.67
CA ASN A 411 -8.62 12.65 -15.54
C ASN A 411 -8.03 11.42 -14.86
N GLU A 412 -7.66 11.53 -13.58
CA GLU A 412 -7.24 10.38 -12.75
C GLU A 412 -8.34 9.30 -12.73
N ALA A 413 -9.61 9.69 -12.68
CA ALA A 413 -10.75 8.77 -12.62
C ALA A 413 -11.13 8.12 -13.98
N MET A 414 -10.49 8.50 -15.10
CA MET A 414 -10.81 7.94 -16.42
C MET A 414 -10.56 6.44 -16.50
N GLY A 415 -11.57 5.68 -16.93
CA GLY A 415 -11.60 4.22 -16.89
C GLY A 415 -12.02 3.63 -15.54
N GLY A 416 -12.35 4.47 -14.56
CA GLY A 416 -12.73 4.11 -13.19
C GLY A 416 -13.88 4.97 -12.67
N ILE A 417 -13.93 5.17 -11.36
CA ILE A 417 -14.97 5.97 -10.68
C ILE A 417 -14.31 7.12 -9.91
N LEU A 418 -14.84 8.34 -10.08
CA LEU A 418 -14.58 9.48 -9.20
C LEU A 418 -15.59 9.45 -8.04
N PHE A 419 -15.12 9.27 -6.82
CA PHE A 419 -15.94 9.29 -5.61
C PHE A 419 -15.71 10.58 -4.84
N ILE A 420 -16.78 11.35 -4.65
CA ILE A 420 -16.76 12.64 -3.97
C ILE A 420 -17.47 12.49 -2.63
N ASP A 421 -16.71 12.42 -1.53
CA ASP A 421 -17.28 12.37 -0.19
C ASP A 421 -17.74 13.74 0.28
N GLU A 422 -18.79 13.75 1.10
CA GLU A 422 -19.51 14.95 1.56
C GLU A 422 -19.76 15.99 0.45
N ALA A 423 -20.23 15.53 -0.72
CA ALA A 423 -20.33 16.35 -1.94
C ALA A 423 -21.20 17.61 -1.78
N TYR A 424 -22.17 17.60 -0.86
CA TYR A 424 -22.99 18.76 -0.52
C TYR A 424 -22.17 19.97 -0.06
N SER A 425 -20.96 19.74 0.48
CA SER A 425 -20.04 20.80 0.88
C SER A 425 -19.62 21.67 -0.31
N LEU A 426 -19.68 21.18 -1.56
CA LEU A 426 -19.42 21.95 -2.77
C LEU A 426 -20.49 23.02 -3.03
N ALA A 427 -21.75 22.75 -2.71
CA ALA A 427 -22.86 23.68 -2.95
C ALA A 427 -23.06 24.72 -1.83
N HIS A 428 -22.55 24.46 -0.61
CA HIS A 428 -22.78 25.29 0.56
C HIS A 428 -21.77 26.45 0.69
N GLY A 429 -21.74 27.35 -0.31
CA GLY A 429 -21.08 28.65 -0.21
C GLY A 429 -22.03 29.75 0.26
N LYS A 430 -22.48 29.72 1.51
CA LYS A 430 -23.30 30.83 2.05
C LYS A 430 -22.42 32.07 2.31
N GLY A 431 -22.33 32.94 1.31
CA GLY A 431 -22.08 34.38 1.52
C GLY A 431 -20.67 34.93 1.30
N SER A 432 -19.72 34.16 0.76
CA SER A 432 -18.44 34.73 0.31
C SER A 432 -18.49 35.01 -1.19
N GLN A 433 -17.94 36.15 -1.61
CA GLN A 433 -17.94 36.70 -2.97
C GLN A 433 -17.14 35.85 -4.00
N TYR A 434 -16.74 34.62 -3.63
CA TYR A 434 -15.90 33.71 -4.39
C TYR A 434 -16.39 32.26 -4.24
N ASP A 435 -17.40 31.88 -5.03
CA ASP A 435 -18.00 30.53 -5.05
C ASP A 435 -17.19 29.57 -5.93
N PHE A 436 -16.05 29.12 -5.41
CA PHE A 436 -15.21 28.13 -6.10
C PHE A 436 -15.81 26.71 -6.08
N GLY A 437 -16.77 26.44 -5.18
CA GLY A 437 -17.45 25.15 -5.13
C GLY A 437 -18.39 24.95 -6.31
N GLY A 438 -19.13 26.00 -6.69
CA GLY A 438 -19.94 26.02 -7.91
C GLY A 438 -19.13 25.76 -9.18
N GLU A 439 -17.91 26.29 -9.27
CA GLU A 439 -17.00 26.05 -10.41
C GLU A 439 -16.64 24.57 -10.56
N ALA A 440 -16.28 23.89 -9.47
CA ALA A 440 -16.00 22.45 -9.49
C ALA A 440 -17.22 21.63 -9.96
N ILE A 441 -18.42 21.97 -9.46
CA ILE A 441 -19.68 21.30 -9.86
C ILE A 441 -19.90 21.44 -11.38
N GLN A 442 -19.72 22.65 -11.94
CA GLN A 442 -19.91 22.87 -13.37
C GLN A 442 -18.95 22.04 -14.23
N ILE A 443 -17.71 21.87 -13.79
CA ILE A 443 -16.71 21.08 -14.50
C ILE A 443 -17.04 19.59 -14.43
N ILE A 444 -17.44 19.10 -13.26
CA ILE A 444 -17.90 17.72 -13.10
C ILE A 444 -19.08 17.45 -14.05
N LEU A 445 -20.11 18.30 -14.02
CA LEU A 445 -21.29 18.17 -14.89
C LEU A 445 -20.93 18.18 -16.38
N LYS A 446 -20.04 19.09 -16.79
CA LYS A 446 -19.55 19.15 -18.17
C LYS A 446 -18.81 17.87 -18.58
N ARG A 447 -17.95 17.34 -17.71
CA ARG A 447 -17.16 16.14 -18.01
C ARG A 447 -17.99 14.86 -18.00
N MET A 448 -19.03 14.79 -17.15
CA MET A 448 -20.03 13.71 -17.18
C MET A 448 -20.71 13.63 -18.56
N GLU A 449 -20.97 14.79 -19.19
CA GLU A 449 -21.53 14.87 -20.55
C GLU A 449 -20.51 14.52 -21.63
N ASP A 450 -19.39 15.26 -21.67
CA ASP A 450 -18.37 15.17 -22.72
C ASP A 450 -17.68 13.79 -22.77
N ASN A 451 -17.66 13.06 -21.66
CA ASN A 451 -16.95 11.79 -21.51
C ASN A 451 -17.85 10.67 -20.97
N ARG A 452 -19.13 10.69 -21.33
CA ARG A 452 -20.09 9.63 -21.01
C ARG A 452 -19.54 8.24 -21.36
N GLY A 453 -19.72 7.30 -20.43
CA GLY A 453 -19.25 5.92 -20.57
C GLY A 453 -17.75 5.71 -20.35
N LYS A 454 -16.95 6.78 -20.19
CA LYS A 454 -15.50 6.66 -19.93
C LYS A 454 -15.13 6.60 -18.46
N PHE A 455 -15.99 7.10 -17.57
CA PHE A 455 -15.82 7.07 -16.12
C PHE A 455 -17.17 7.19 -15.41
N GLY A 456 -17.25 6.73 -14.16
CA GLY A 456 -18.38 6.93 -13.26
C GLY A 456 -18.14 8.07 -12.27
N VAL A 457 -19.22 8.66 -11.74
CA VAL A 457 -19.13 9.65 -10.66
C VAL A 457 -20.06 9.21 -9.55
N ILE A 458 -19.54 9.03 -8.35
CA ILE A 458 -20.34 8.74 -7.16
C ILE A 458 -20.21 9.93 -6.21
N VAL A 459 -21.35 10.53 -5.85
CA VAL A 459 -21.41 11.59 -4.84
C VAL A 459 -21.98 11.01 -3.56
N ALA A 460 -21.30 11.22 -2.43
CA ALA A 460 -21.67 10.62 -1.14
C ALA A 460 -21.90 11.68 -0.06
N GLY A 461 -22.75 11.36 0.91
CA GLY A 461 -22.97 12.19 2.09
C GLY A 461 -24.17 11.77 2.94
N TYR A 462 -24.51 12.60 3.93
CA TYR A 462 -25.72 12.44 4.73
C TYR A 462 -26.98 12.62 3.88
N THR A 463 -28.01 11.83 4.16
CA THR A 463 -29.21 11.73 3.32
C THR A 463 -29.88 13.07 3.04
N GLU A 464 -30.14 13.86 4.08
CA GLU A 464 -30.79 15.17 3.95
C GLU A 464 -29.92 16.18 3.17
N ASN A 465 -28.63 16.26 3.51
CA ASN A 465 -27.69 17.16 2.84
C ASN A 465 -27.53 16.82 1.36
N MET A 466 -27.52 15.53 1.01
CA MET A 466 -27.44 15.08 -0.38
C MET A 466 -28.71 15.38 -1.15
N HIS A 467 -29.89 15.27 -0.52
CA HIS A 467 -31.14 15.69 -1.15
C HIS A 467 -31.08 17.18 -1.53
N GLN A 468 -30.68 18.04 -0.60
CA GLN A 468 -30.52 19.48 -0.84
C GLN A 468 -29.46 19.78 -1.90
N PHE A 469 -28.34 19.04 -1.91
CA PHE A 469 -27.29 19.18 -2.92
C PHE A 469 -27.81 18.88 -4.32
N ILE A 470 -28.50 17.75 -4.52
CA ILE A 470 -29.05 17.37 -5.83
C ILE A 470 -30.11 18.38 -6.29
N GLU A 471 -30.94 18.89 -5.38
CA GLU A 471 -31.96 19.88 -5.71
C GLU A 471 -31.42 21.29 -5.97
N SER A 472 -30.19 21.59 -5.52
CA SER A 472 -29.57 22.90 -5.70
C SER A 472 -29.26 23.27 -7.15
N ASN A 473 -29.12 22.27 -8.03
CA ASN A 473 -28.79 22.48 -9.44
C ASN A 473 -29.54 21.48 -10.33
N PRO A 474 -30.41 21.94 -11.25
CA PRO A 474 -31.13 21.06 -12.18
C PRO A 474 -30.22 20.11 -12.98
N GLY A 475 -28.98 20.52 -13.27
CA GLY A 475 -28.00 19.70 -13.96
C GLY A 475 -27.48 18.51 -13.16
N LEU A 476 -27.44 18.61 -11.82
CA LEU A 476 -27.14 17.47 -10.93
C LEU A 476 -28.30 16.48 -10.97
N LYS A 477 -29.53 16.96 -10.75
CA LYS A 477 -30.75 16.14 -10.78
C LYS A 477 -30.94 15.39 -12.10
N SER A 478 -30.54 15.99 -13.23
CA SER A 478 -30.69 15.35 -14.54
C SER A 478 -29.65 14.26 -14.83
N ARG A 479 -28.48 14.30 -14.19
CA ARG A 479 -27.34 13.39 -14.45
C ARG A 479 -27.17 12.32 -13.40
N PHE A 480 -27.67 12.54 -12.20
CA PHE A 480 -27.70 11.58 -11.09
C PHE A 480 -29.12 11.00 -10.96
N ASP A 481 -29.36 9.90 -11.65
CA ASP A 481 -30.62 9.18 -11.71
C ASP A 481 -30.64 7.91 -10.84
N MET A 482 -29.48 7.46 -10.36
CA MET A 482 -29.35 6.28 -9.49
C MET A 482 -29.02 6.69 -8.04
N TYR A 483 -29.76 6.11 -7.08
CA TYR A 483 -29.65 6.44 -5.65
C TYR A 483 -29.48 5.17 -4.83
N PHE A 484 -28.38 5.06 -4.10
CA PHE A 484 -28.14 4.01 -3.11
C PHE A 484 -28.26 4.58 -1.70
N GLU A 485 -29.23 4.07 -0.96
CA GLU A 485 -29.42 4.35 0.45
C GLU A 485 -28.69 3.30 1.30
N PHE A 486 -27.82 3.78 2.18
CA PHE A 486 -27.03 2.98 3.11
C PHE A 486 -27.61 3.16 4.52
N PRO A 487 -28.54 2.30 4.94
CA PRO A 487 -29.14 2.38 6.27
C PRO A 487 -28.10 2.15 7.36
N ASP A 488 -28.43 2.60 8.57
CA ASP A 488 -27.68 2.22 9.76
C ASP A 488 -27.72 0.69 9.96
N TYR A 489 -26.65 0.14 10.54
CA TYR A 489 -26.62 -1.29 10.88
C TYR A 489 -27.55 -1.58 12.05
N GLU A 490 -28.37 -2.62 11.90
CA GLU A 490 -29.16 -3.15 13.01
C GLU A 490 -28.22 -3.75 14.10
N PRO A 491 -28.66 -3.84 15.37
CA PRO A 491 -27.81 -4.36 16.45
C PRO A 491 -27.20 -5.73 16.16
N GLU A 492 -27.93 -6.63 15.51
CA GLU A 492 -27.45 -7.96 15.11
C GLU A 492 -26.34 -7.86 14.05
N GLU A 493 -26.44 -6.90 13.15
CA GLU A 493 -25.44 -6.62 12.12
C GLU A 493 -24.18 -6.00 12.74
N MET A 494 -24.33 -5.07 13.69
CA MET A 494 -23.23 -4.50 14.47
C MET A 494 -22.48 -5.60 15.24
N ASN A 495 -23.20 -6.53 15.88
CA ASN A 495 -22.62 -7.70 16.52
C ASN A 495 -21.85 -8.58 15.54
N THR A 496 -22.42 -8.85 14.37
CA THR A 496 -21.75 -9.64 13.31
C THR A 496 -20.45 -8.99 12.88
N ILE A 497 -20.44 -7.66 12.69
CA ILE A 497 -19.25 -6.88 12.38
C ILE A 497 -18.22 -6.99 13.51
N ALA A 498 -18.64 -6.84 14.77
CA ALA A 498 -17.76 -6.94 15.93
C ALA A 498 -17.05 -8.30 16.00
N MET A 499 -17.80 -9.40 15.82
CA MET A 499 -17.23 -10.75 15.82
C MET A 499 -16.22 -10.95 14.68
N GLY A 500 -16.52 -10.40 13.50
CA GLY A 500 -15.59 -10.40 12.37
C GLY A 500 -14.30 -9.63 12.64
N LEU A 501 -14.37 -8.54 13.43
CA LEU A 501 -13.20 -7.77 13.83
C LEU A 501 -12.37 -8.49 14.91
N PHE A 502 -13.00 -9.04 15.96
CA PHE A 502 -12.30 -9.85 16.96
C PHE A 502 -11.55 -11.02 16.33
N LYS A 503 -12.18 -11.72 15.38
CA LYS A 503 -11.53 -12.80 14.62
C LYS A 503 -10.28 -12.33 13.84
N LYS A 504 -10.29 -11.10 13.31
CA LYS A 504 -9.13 -10.53 12.60
C LYS A 504 -7.98 -10.19 13.53
N GLU A 505 -8.28 -9.79 14.76
CA GLU A 505 -7.30 -9.57 15.83
C GLU A 505 -6.79 -10.89 16.45
N GLY A 506 -7.29 -12.03 15.99
CA GLY A 506 -6.87 -13.34 16.49
C GLY A 506 -7.42 -13.69 17.87
N VAL A 507 -8.46 -12.99 18.35
CA VAL A 507 -9.06 -13.21 19.67
C VAL A 507 -10.45 -13.81 19.57
N ILE A 508 -10.79 -14.65 20.55
CA ILE A 508 -12.13 -15.15 20.82
C ILE A 508 -12.75 -14.33 21.96
N ILE A 509 -14.07 -14.18 21.94
CA ILE A 509 -14.81 -13.47 22.97
C ILE A 509 -15.64 -14.46 23.79
N GLU A 510 -15.58 -14.36 25.11
CA GLU A 510 -16.43 -15.18 25.97
C GLU A 510 -17.89 -14.74 25.89
N GLU A 511 -18.81 -15.63 26.27
CA GLU A 511 -20.25 -15.38 26.11
C GLU A 511 -20.75 -14.21 26.97
N ALA A 512 -20.19 -13.99 28.17
CA ALA A 512 -20.58 -12.88 29.03
C ALA A 512 -20.18 -11.52 28.43
N ALA A 513 -18.93 -11.39 27.96
CA ALA A 513 -18.45 -10.20 27.27
C ALA A 513 -19.24 -9.94 25.97
N ARG A 514 -19.51 -11.01 25.21
CA ARG A 514 -20.31 -10.93 23.98
C ARG A 514 -21.72 -10.40 24.25
N LYS A 515 -22.39 -10.91 25.28
CA LYS A 515 -23.72 -10.44 25.68
C LYS A 515 -23.69 -8.96 26.10
N HIS A 516 -22.69 -8.57 26.89
CA HIS A 516 -22.52 -7.19 27.32
C HIS A 516 -22.37 -6.22 26.12
N LEU A 517 -21.52 -6.57 25.16
CA LEU A 517 -21.37 -5.77 23.94
C LEU A 517 -22.63 -5.74 23.08
N ALA A 518 -23.38 -6.86 23.01
CA ALA A 518 -24.64 -6.90 22.28
C ALA A 518 -25.69 -5.94 22.87
N ASP A 519 -25.83 -5.91 24.19
CA ASP A 519 -26.71 -4.98 24.90
C ASP A 519 -26.26 -3.53 24.68
N TYR A 520 -24.94 -3.28 24.69
CA TYR A 520 -24.37 -1.96 24.40
C TYR A 520 -24.61 -1.50 22.96
N PHE A 521 -24.47 -2.38 21.96
CA PHE A 521 -24.78 -2.04 20.56
C PHE A 521 -26.27 -1.78 20.37
N ALA A 522 -27.16 -2.54 21.02
CA ALA A 522 -28.59 -2.26 21.01
C ALA A 522 -28.91 -0.87 21.60
N PHE A 523 -28.24 -0.50 22.70
CA PHE A 523 -28.35 0.83 23.28
C PHE A 523 -27.86 1.93 22.33
N LEU A 524 -26.66 1.78 21.75
CA LEU A 524 -26.10 2.72 20.77
C LEU A 524 -27.03 2.93 19.57
N HIS A 525 -27.64 1.85 19.07
CA HIS A 525 -28.62 1.91 18.00
C HIS A 525 -29.90 2.65 18.44
N SER A 526 -30.37 2.45 19.67
CA SER A 526 -31.57 3.14 20.19
C SER A 526 -31.38 4.65 20.38
N GLU A 527 -30.15 5.08 20.71
CA GLU A 527 -29.78 6.49 20.89
C GLU A 527 -29.21 7.15 19.62
N ARG A 528 -29.30 6.47 18.47
CA ARG A 528 -28.68 6.95 17.22
C ARG A 528 -29.30 8.26 16.75
N ASP A 529 -28.46 9.10 16.16
CA ASP A 529 -28.87 10.32 15.45
C ASP A 529 -28.32 10.30 14.02
N GLN A 530 -28.50 11.39 13.28
CA GLN A 530 -28.00 11.56 11.92
C GLN A 530 -26.46 11.56 11.78
N HIS A 531 -25.71 11.47 12.89
CA HIS A 531 -24.24 11.39 12.90
C HIS A 531 -23.74 10.06 13.48
N PHE A 532 -24.61 9.06 13.60
CA PHE A 532 -24.28 7.77 14.15
C PHE A 532 -23.15 7.08 13.35
N GLY A 533 -22.12 6.59 14.06
CA GLY A 533 -20.88 6.12 13.45
C GLY A 533 -20.90 4.68 12.91
N ASN A 534 -21.95 3.90 13.16
CA ASN A 534 -22.13 2.54 12.63
C ASN A 534 -20.89 1.65 12.83
N ALA A 535 -20.34 1.04 11.76
CA ALA A 535 -19.16 0.18 11.85
C ALA A 535 -17.91 0.91 12.35
N ARG A 536 -17.84 2.25 12.26
CA ARG A 536 -16.76 3.04 12.88
C ARG A 536 -16.88 2.97 14.41
N SER A 537 -18.09 3.11 14.95
CA SER A 537 -18.36 2.94 16.39
C SER A 537 -18.06 1.51 16.85
N VAL A 538 -18.49 0.50 16.08
CA VAL A 538 -18.17 -0.91 16.37
C VAL A 538 -16.65 -1.15 16.39
N ARG A 539 -15.91 -0.62 15.41
CA ARG A 539 -14.45 -0.75 15.36
C ARG A 539 -13.75 -0.08 16.54
N GLN A 540 -14.26 1.06 17.00
CA GLN A 540 -13.76 1.73 18.20
C GLN A 540 -13.96 0.85 19.45
N VAL A 541 -15.17 0.30 19.63
CA VAL A 541 -15.49 -0.59 20.76
C VAL A 541 -14.61 -1.84 20.76
N VAL A 542 -14.44 -2.49 19.60
CA VAL A 542 -13.57 -3.66 19.47
C VAL A 542 -12.11 -3.32 19.76
N GLY A 543 -11.59 -2.22 19.19
CA GLY A 543 -10.21 -1.80 19.41
C GLY A 543 -9.92 -1.49 20.88
N GLU A 544 -10.85 -0.84 21.58
CA GLU A 544 -10.69 -0.56 23.01
C GLU A 544 -10.85 -1.84 23.86
N SER A 545 -11.74 -2.76 23.49
CA SER A 545 -11.84 -4.08 24.15
C SER A 545 -10.52 -4.87 24.07
N VAL A 546 -9.88 -4.91 22.90
CA VAL A 546 -8.58 -5.57 22.70
C VAL A 546 -7.48 -4.87 23.49
N LYS A 547 -7.47 -3.54 23.51
CA LYS A 547 -6.55 -2.77 24.33
C LYS A 547 -6.72 -3.08 25.83
N ASN A 548 -7.95 -3.18 26.32
CA ASN A 548 -8.23 -3.53 27.73
C ASN A 548 -7.72 -4.93 28.07
N GLN A 549 -7.92 -5.89 27.16
CA GLN A 549 -7.35 -7.23 27.31
C GLN A 549 -5.81 -7.20 27.39
N HIS A 550 -5.14 -6.45 26.52
CA HIS A 550 -3.69 -6.27 26.60
C HIS A 550 -3.24 -5.64 27.93
N LEU A 551 -3.97 -4.65 28.45
CA LEU A 551 -3.66 -4.00 29.73
C LEU A 551 -3.85 -4.95 30.92
N ARG A 552 -4.92 -5.76 30.91
CA ARG A 552 -5.15 -6.83 31.89
C ARG A 552 -3.99 -7.83 31.88
N LEU A 553 -3.63 -8.34 30.70
CA LEU A 553 -2.53 -9.30 30.54
C LEU A 553 -1.18 -8.71 30.94
N ALA A 554 -0.91 -7.45 30.61
CA ALA A 554 0.30 -6.74 31.02
C ALA A 554 0.44 -6.61 32.54
N SER A 555 -0.70 -6.53 33.25
CA SER A 555 -0.75 -6.42 34.71
C SER A 555 -0.61 -7.78 35.44
N MET A 556 -0.73 -8.90 34.72
CA MET A 556 -0.52 -10.26 35.24
C MET A 556 0.97 -10.63 35.23
N LYS A 557 1.38 -11.51 36.14
CA LYS A 557 2.74 -12.10 36.10
C LYS A 557 2.91 -12.94 34.84
N LYS A 558 4.13 -13.01 34.31
CA LYS A 558 4.40 -13.70 33.03
C LYS A 558 4.01 -15.18 33.09
N GLU A 559 4.17 -15.80 34.25
CA GLU A 559 3.89 -17.22 34.50
C GLU A 559 2.38 -17.53 34.53
N GLU A 560 1.54 -16.51 34.72
CA GLU A 560 0.07 -16.63 34.79
C GLU A 560 -0.60 -16.40 33.42
N ARG A 561 0.17 -15.97 32.40
CA ARG A 561 -0.33 -15.69 31.04
C ARG A 561 -0.38 -16.97 30.21
N THR A 562 -1.46 -17.73 30.31
CA THR A 562 -1.67 -18.91 29.46
C THR A 562 -2.05 -18.50 28.03
N PRO A 563 -1.75 -19.32 27.01
CA PRO A 563 -2.18 -19.05 25.63
C PRO A 563 -3.69 -18.78 25.51
N GLU A 564 -4.51 -19.52 26.25
CA GLU A 564 -5.96 -19.35 26.26
C GLU A 564 -6.38 -17.96 26.76
N LEU A 565 -5.71 -17.42 27.78
CA LEU A 565 -5.96 -16.07 28.30
C LEU A 565 -5.50 -14.98 27.32
N MET A 566 -4.41 -15.22 26.59
CA MET A 566 -3.88 -14.31 25.58
C MET A 566 -4.78 -14.23 24.35
N GLU A 567 -5.56 -15.28 24.08
CA GLU A 567 -6.49 -15.34 22.95
C GLU A 567 -7.94 -14.99 23.33
N THR A 568 -8.26 -14.76 24.62
CA THR A 568 -9.65 -14.55 25.07
C THR A 568 -9.92 -13.14 25.61
N ILE A 569 -10.97 -12.50 25.08
CA ILE A 569 -11.62 -11.31 25.65
C ILE A 569 -12.64 -11.76 26.70
N ILE A 570 -12.50 -11.26 27.93
CA ILE A 570 -13.41 -11.55 29.05
C ILE A 570 -14.28 -10.34 29.38
N LEU A 571 -15.29 -10.53 30.24
CA LEU A 571 -16.24 -9.50 30.64
C LEU A 571 -15.54 -8.24 31.16
N ASP A 572 -14.51 -8.39 31.99
CA ASP A 572 -13.74 -7.29 32.56
C ASP A 572 -13.13 -6.35 31.50
N ASP A 573 -12.83 -6.86 30.30
CA ASP A 573 -12.25 -6.06 29.22
C ASP A 573 -13.28 -5.13 28.56
N VAL A 574 -14.58 -5.37 28.79
CA VAL A 574 -15.68 -4.66 28.13
C VAL A 574 -16.60 -3.92 29.10
N LEU A 575 -16.38 -4.03 30.42
CA LEU A 575 -17.25 -3.43 31.44
C LEU A 575 -17.41 -1.90 31.33
N GLU A 576 -16.45 -1.20 30.72
CA GLU A 576 -16.53 0.25 30.55
C GLU A 576 -17.63 0.71 29.57
N PHE A 577 -18.14 -0.19 28.74
CA PHE A 577 -19.21 0.08 27.78
C PHE A 577 -20.58 0.05 28.47
N GLU A 578 -20.76 0.94 29.43
CA GLU A 578 -21.99 1.05 30.22
C GLU A 578 -23.12 1.75 29.46
N ILE A 579 -24.34 1.22 29.63
CA ILE A 579 -25.58 1.88 29.23
C ILE A 579 -25.85 3.01 30.23
N LYS A 580 -25.53 4.25 29.86
CA LYS A 580 -25.83 5.43 30.69
C LYS A 580 -27.15 6.04 30.23
N PRO A 581 -28.26 5.92 30.99
CA PRO A 581 -29.51 6.56 30.60
C PRO A 581 -29.37 8.09 30.63
N GLY A 582 -29.49 8.71 29.45
CA GLY A 582 -29.89 10.11 29.22
C GLY A 582 -29.00 11.23 29.77
N LYS A 583 -28.15 11.80 28.92
CA LYS A 583 -27.90 13.26 28.87
C LYS A 583 -27.98 13.76 27.43
N SER A 584 -29.22 14.00 26.99
CA SER A 584 -29.50 14.80 25.80
C SER A 584 -29.00 16.24 25.98
N LYS A 585 -28.35 16.75 24.92
CA LYS A 585 -27.73 18.09 24.72
C LYS A 585 -26.31 18.28 25.28
N ARG A 586 -25.31 18.13 24.39
CA ARG A 586 -23.99 18.76 24.53
C ARG A 586 -24.15 20.29 24.61
N PRO A 587 -23.48 21.02 25.51
CA PRO A 587 -23.43 22.47 25.45
C PRO A 587 -22.55 22.89 24.26
N SER A 588 -22.99 23.88 23.50
CA SER A 588 -22.15 24.54 22.50
C SER A 588 -20.96 25.20 23.20
N ILE A 589 -19.74 24.90 22.73
CA ILE A 589 -18.55 25.64 23.11
C ILE A 589 -18.62 26.98 22.36
N GLY A 590 -19.29 27.96 22.98
CA GLY A 590 -19.28 29.34 22.53
C GLY A 590 -18.00 30.03 23.00
N PHE A 591 -17.15 30.44 22.05
CA PHE A 591 -16.08 31.40 22.32
C PHE A 591 -16.70 32.71 22.84
N GLN A 592 -16.46 33.04 24.11
CA GLN A 592 -16.66 34.39 24.62
C GLN A 592 -15.50 35.26 24.15
N THR A 593 -15.76 36.16 23.21
CA THR A 593 -14.86 37.27 22.91
C THR A 593 -14.87 38.23 24.10
N GLY A 594 -13.71 38.35 24.75
CA GLY A 594 -13.50 39.32 25.83
C GLY A 594 -13.74 40.74 25.33
N LYS A 595 -14.67 41.44 25.97
CA LYS A 595 -14.74 42.91 25.91
C LYS A 595 -13.63 43.45 26.81
N ASN A 596 -12.68 44.16 26.22
CA ASN A 596 -11.83 45.10 26.94
C ASN A 596 -12.71 46.25 27.46
N SER A 597 -12.63 46.48 28.77
CA SER A 597 -12.91 47.76 29.42
C SER A 597 -11.59 48.39 29.82
#